data_AF-A0A4Y5SPY7-F1
#
_entry.id   AF-A0A4Y5SPY7-F1
#
_cell.length_a   1.000
_cell.length_b   1.000
_cell.length_c   1.000
_cell.angle_alpha   90.00
_cell.angle_beta   90.00
_cell.angle_gamma   90.00
#
_symmetry.space_group_name_H-M   'P 1'
#
loop_
_entity.id
_entity.type
_entity.pdbx_description
1 polymer ?
#
loop_
_entity_poly.entity_id
_entity_poly.type
_entity_poly.pdbx_seq_one_letter_code
_entity_poly.pdbx_strand_id
1 'polypeptide(L)' 'MGTKIVAVYENGVLRPKNRLNLPAGTEVELIIRPSLKGLMKLFEGIEVKKDVESTLKEARERKLWE' A
#
# COMPACT_ATOMS: atom_id res chain seq x y z
N MET A 1 -10.53 -11.46 -9.34
CA MET A 1 -10.70 -10.02 -9.09
C MET A 1 -11.20 -9.84 -7.66
N GLY A 2 -10.37 -9.32 -6.76
CA GLY A 2 -10.77 -9.05 -5.38
C GLY A 2 -11.35 -7.65 -5.22
N THR A 3 -12.38 -7.48 -4.39
CA THR A 3 -12.93 -6.16 -4.07
C THR A 3 -12.10 -5.51 -2.97
N LYS A 4 -11.51 -4.35 -3.24
CA LYS A 4 -10.76 -3.59 -2.23
C LYS A 4 -11.71 -2.88 -1.30
N ILE A 5 -11.68 -3.25 -0.02
CA ILE A 5 -12.46 -2.63 1.05
C ILE A 5 -11.53 -1.74 1.87
N VAL A 6 -11.95 -0.50 2.13
CA VAL A 6 -11.21 0.42 3.01
C VAL A 6 -12.01 0.60 4.29
N ALA A 7 -11.37 0.33 5.42
CA ALA A 7 -11.95 0.46 6.75
C ALA A 7 -11.05 1.33 7.66
N VAL A 8 -11.66 1.90 8.70
CA VAL A 8 -10.97 2.56 9.81
C VAL A 8 -11.08 1.66 11.02
N TYR A 9 -9.97 1.45 11.72
CA TYR A 9 -9.98 0.70 12.97
C TYR A 9 -10.25 1.65 14.13
N GLU A 10 -11.39 1.49 14.80
CA GLU A 10 -11.82 2.31 15.94
C GLU A 10 -12.34 1.42 17.05
N ASN A 11 -11.82 1.60 18.27
CA ASN A 11 -12.28 0.90 19.49
C ASN A 11 -12.34 -0.64 19.34
N GLY A 12 -11.34 -1.23 18.69
CA GLY A 12 -11.29 -2.69 18.52
C GLY A 12 -12.02 -3.21 17.28
N VAL A 13 -12.72 -2.35 16.52
CA VAL A 13 -13.60 -2.75 15.42
C VAL A 13 -13.15 -2.13 14.09
N LEU A 14 -13.10 -2.94 13.03
CA LEU A 14 -12.88 -2.47 11.66
C LEU A 14 -14.18 -1.96 11.06
N ARG A 15 -14.29 -0.64 10.92
CA ARG A 15 -15.46 0.04 10.37
C ARG A 15 -15.23 0.38 8.90
N PRO A 16 -15.95 -0.24 7.96
CA PRO A 16 -15.78 0.06 6.55
C PRO A 16 -16.22 1.49 6.25
N LYS A 17 -15.48 2.21 5.41
CA LYS A 17 -15.82 3.58 4.99
C LYS A 17 -17.08 3.64 4.13
N ASN A 18 -17.31 2.58 3.35
CA ASN A 18 -18.48 2.40 2.51
C ASN A 18 -19.29 1.22 3.03
N ARG A 19 -20.62 1.27 2.88
CA ARG A 19 -21.49 0.15 3.25
C ARG A 19 -21.10 -1.10 2.47
N LEU A 20 -20.82 -2.18 3.20
CA LEU A 20 -20.57 -3.50 2.63
C LEU A 20 -21.87 -4.28 2.56
N ASN A 21 -22.12 -4.88 1.40
CA ASN A 21 -23.20 -5.84 1.22
C ASN A 21 -22.58 -7.21 0.97
N LEU A 22 -22.09 -7.85 2.03
CA LEU A 22 -21.49 -9.18 2.00
C LEU A 22 -22.42 -10.15 2.72
N PRO A 23 -22.61 -11.38 2.20
CA PRO A 23 -23.35 -12.43 2.88
C PRO A 23 -22.75 -12.73 4.27
N ALA A 24 -23.59 -13.15 5.21
CA ALA A 24 -23.12 -13.64 6.50
C ALA A 24 -22.19 -14.85 6.31
N GLY A 25 -21.08 -14.90 7.05
CA GLY A 25 -20.08 -15.95 6.93
C GLY A 25 -19.04 -15.74 5.81
N THR A 26 -19.06 -14.59 5.12
CA THR A 26 -18.03 -14.26 4.13
C THR A 26 -16.65 -14.16 4.82
N GLU A 27 -15.74 -15.06 4.45
CA GLU A 27 -14.34 -14.96 4.85
C GLU A 27 -13.65 -13.82 4.12
N VAL A 28 -12.85 -13.04 4.85
CA VAL A 28 -12.11 -11.90 4.31
C VAL A 28 -10.66 -11.95 4.79
N GLU A 29 -9.75 -11.57 3.90
CA GLU A 29 -8.34 -11.40 4.23
C GLU A 29 -8.07 -9.95 4.65
N LEU A 30 -7.41 -9.77 5.79
CA LEU A 30 -7.04 -8.44 6.27
C LEU A 30 -5.61 -8.10 5.85
N ILE A 31 -5.48 -7.11 4.97
CA ILE A 31 -4.16 -6.62 4.52
C ILE A 31 -3.86 -5.29 5.19
N ILE A 32 -2.94 -5.31 6.17
CA ILE A 32 -2.40 -4.09 6.77
C ILE A 32 -1.26 -3.59 5.89
N ARG A 33 -1.49 -2.51 5.15
CA ARG A 33 -0.44 -1.91 4.31
C ARG A 33 0.43 -0.99 5.16
N PRO A 34 1.77 -1.13 5.12
CA PRO A 34 2.65 -0.14 5.72
C PRO A 34 2.38 1.21 5.07
N SER A 35 2.38 2.28 5.88
CA SER A 35 2.30 3.62 5.34
C SER A 35 3.57 3.92 4.54
N LEU A 36 3.48 4.71 3.46
CA LEU A 36 4.65 5.19 2.70
C LEU A 36 5.70 5.84 3.61
N LYS A 37 5.27 6.54 4.66
CA LYS A 37 6.16 7.10 5.68
C LYS A 37 6.87 6.01 6.49
N GLY A 38 6.16 4.96 6.90
CA GLY A 38 6.76 3.82 7.60
C GLY A 38 7.71 3.03 6.70
N LEU A 39 7.38 2.92 5.41
CA LEU A 39 8.26 2.33 4.40
C LEU A 39 9.55 3.15 4.26
N MET A 40 9.46 4.48 4.12
CA MET A 40 10.65 5.34 4.03
C MET A 40 11.51 5.29 5.29
N LYS A 41 10.93 5.16 6.49
CA LYS A 41 11.69 4.93 7.73
C LYS A 41 12.49 3.62 7.73
N LEU A 42 12.01 2.57 7.05
CA LEU A 42 12.78 1.33 6.90
C LEU A 42 14.00 1.51 5.97
N PHE A 43 13.98 2.53 5.11
CA PHE A 43 15.08 2.90 4.23
C PHE A 43 15.94 4.05 4.78
N GLU A 44 15.57 4.66 5.91
CA GLU A 44 16.41 5.64 6.62
C GLU A 44 17.66 4.92 7.15
N GLY A 45 18.83 5.26 6.58
CA GLY A 45 20.12 4.68 6.98
C GLY A 45 20.65 3.58 6.05
N ILE A 46 19.93 3.23 4.99
CA ILE A 46 20.50 2.41 3.92
C ILE A 46 21.34 3.33 3.02
N GLU A 47 22.66 3.12 3.01
CA GLU A 47 23.55 3.78 2.04
C GLU A 47 23.16 3.36 0.63
N VAL A 48 22.52 4.27 -0.09
CA VAL A 48 22.13 4.05 -1.47
C VAL A 48 23.38 4.21 -2.35
N LYS A 49 23.83 3.13 -2.98
CA LYS A 49 24.98 3.14 -3.91
C LYS A 49 24.77 4.03 -5.14
N LYS A 50 23.54 4.47 -5.41
CA LYS A 50 23.16 5.24 -6.60
C LYS A 50 22.13 6.30 -6.20
N ASP A 51 22.29 7.49 -6.74
CA ASP A 51 21.39 8.60 -6.48
C ASP A 51 19.93 8.24 -6.85
N VAL A 52 18.98 8.51 -5.94
CA VAL A 52 17.56 8.14 -6.08
C VAL A 52 16.94 8.82 -7.29
N GLU A 53 17.34 10.05 -7.61
CA GLU A 53 16.82 10.83 -8.72
C GLU A 53 17.25 10.23 -10.07
N SER A 54 18.49 9.75 -10.16
CA SER A 54 18.97 9.02 -11.34
C SER A 54 18.18 7.74 -11.60
N THR A 55 17.85 6.99 -10.55
CA THR A 55 17.14 5.71 -10.64
C THR A 55 15.67 5.92 -11.04
N LEU A 56 15.02 6.95 -10.50
CA LEU A 56 13.64 7.30 -10.86
C LEU A 56 13.54 7.82 -12.30
N LYS A 57 14.56 8.54 -12.78
CA LYS A 57 14.65 9.00 -14.18
C LYS A 57 14.81 7.83 -15.15
N GLU A 58 15.71 6.89 -14.85
CA GLU A 58 15.89 5.65 -15.63
C GLU A 58 14.59 4.83 -15.71
N ALA A 59 13.85 4.70 -14.59
CA ALA A 59 12.58 3.98 -14.56
C ALA A 59 11.48 4.67 -15.40
N ARG A 60 11.48 6.00 -15.45
CA ARG A 60 10.54 6.79 -16.24
C ARG A 60 10.85 6.69 -17.74
N GLU A 61 12.12 6.69 -18.12
CA GLU A 61 12.57 6.55 -19.51
C GLU A 61 12.32 5.12 -20.04
N ARG A 62 12.47 4.08 -19.21
CA ARG A 62 12.11 2.69 -19.60
C ARG A 62 10.63 2.53 -19.97
N LYS A 63 9.74 3.29 -19.34
CA LYS A 63 8.29 3.26 -19.61
C LYS A 63 7.87 3.95 -20.92
N LEU A 64 8.78 4.64 -21.61
CA LEU A 64 8.51 5.29 -22.89
C LEU A 64 8.75 4.37 -24.09
N TRP A 65 9.30 3.16 -23.87
CA TRP A 65 9.66 2.21 -24.93
C TRP A 65 8.95 0.85 -24.81
N GLU A 66 8.05 0.68 -23.83
CA GLU A 66 7.14 -0.48 -23.71
C GLU A 66 5.71 -0.13 -24.15
#